data_AF-A0AAN8MP61-F1
#
_entry.id   AF-A0AAN8MP61-F1
#
_cell.length_a   1.000
_cell.length_b   1.000
_cell.length_c   1.000
_cell.angle_alpha   90.00
_cell.angle_beta   90.00
_cell.angle_gamma   90.00
#
_symmetry.space_group_name_H-M   'P 1'
#
loop_
_entity.id
_entity.type
_entity.pdbx_description
1 polymer ?
#
loop_
_entity_poly.entity_id
_entity_poly.type
_entity_poly.pdbx_seq_one_letter_code
_entity_poly.pdbx_strand_id
1 'polypeptide(L)'
;MKPVHFLAASIATAAAVPLQQLDKRLILYSVSSPLLQVVRNIDIAAKRLLFSYGPPTAGGPPSPGGVLGSTAVTTDKLITNTELAAQNVIGSSDRSAAKADTAKLNGLQTLDDYTKLYEGNWEATSAPTGVSPGLLTNYTQDLLFSMQRLSTNPYAIRRFSPGETLPFIVADTIAENLTGQNMATLLAEGRLFYADHSGLKSFDPEDSANYAGGCDAYFYISPANGQFLPLAIRTSYQSNLIYTPEDTADDWMLAKMMFNADDLFMSQFYHFSGSHYVTEAIYQAAIRTLSEEHPVLAILRRLMYGAFGIRPLAVDLLFPVGGLIDKYFGYSGRGAEAYSTYLYESGISGAVQNNYFKTNLKRRGLIDFEGGPALTHFPFYEDGLPLWNAMHTFMTALVNTYYANDAAIVADNEILAWMDEANGPAEVVDFPTRATMNTRAKLSEVLTHMAHLVSTAHHVLNTNALITSGGVFPLNPAALFKPIPTAKGATNIAQYLPSVETSISWILTQGLFSRPLLAGTDRTMVHMFDDVLMLARMKPAVRTANNVFKATMTARSTVVKNRGFDANGLSQGMPFVWKTLDPDVAPWSLTI
;
A
#
# COMPACT_ATOMS: atom_id res chain seq x y z
N MET A 1 -2.62 -30.97 -45.81
CA MET A 1 -4.05 -30.64 -45.58
C MET A 1 -4.54 -31.42 -44.36
N LYS A 2 -5.43 -30.80 -43.57
CA LYS A 2 -5.96 -31.19 -42.24
C LYS A 2 -6.34 -32.68 -42.11
N PRO A 3 -6.20 -33.29 -40.91
CA PRO A 3 -7.33 -33.31 -39.99
C PRO A 3 -6.92 -33.35 -38.51
N VAL A 4 -6.59 -32.21 -37.90
CA VAL A 4 -6.54 -32.08 -36.42
C VAL A 4 -7.29 -30.83 -35.92
N HIS A 5 -7.58 -29.88 -36.81
CA HIS A 5 -8.33 -28.66 -36.46
C HIS A 5 -9.86 -28.81 -36.39
N PHE A 6 -10.43 -30.00 -36.61
CA PHE A 6 -11.89 -30.20 -36.54
C PHE A 6 -12.38 -30.82 -35.21
N LEU A 7 -11.51 -31.39 -34.38
CA LEU A 7 -11.92 -31.97 -33.09
C LEU A 7 -12.00 -30.92 -31.96
N ALA A 8 -11.21 -29.84 -32.03
CA ALA A 8 -11.27 -28.76 -31.04
C ALA A 8 -12.51 -27.85 -31.20
N ALA A 9 -13.05 -27.73 -32.41
CA ALA A 9 -14.25 -26.92 -32.67
C ALA A 9 -15.57 -27.68 -32.45
N SER A 10 -15.56 -29.01 -32.49
CA SER A 10 -16.75 -29.86 -32.33
C SER A 10 -17.09 -30.20 -30.87
N ILE A 11 -16.17 -30.00 -29.93
CA ILE A 11 -16.47 -30.05 -28.49
C ILE A 11 -17.08 -28.72 -28.01
N ALA A 12 -16.92 -27.63 -28.78
CA ALA A 12 -17.50 -26.33 -28.46
C ALA A 12 -18.95 -26.13 -28.96
N THR A 13 -19.53 -27.08 -29.72
CA THR A 13 -20.84 -26.88 -30.38
C THR A 13 -21.83 -28.06 -30.31
N ALA A 14 -21.52 -29.15 -29.60
CA ALA A 14 -22.48 -30.23 -29.40
C ALA A 14 -22.87 -30.36 -27.91
N ALA A 15 -24.19 -30.29 -27.67
CA ALA A 15 -24.88 -30.38 -26.38
C ALA A 15 -24.88 -29.12 -25.49
N ALA A 16 -25.28 -27.99 -26.07
CA ALA A 16 -26.20 -27.08 -25.38
C ALA A 16 -27.58 -27.77 -25.28
N VAL A 17 -27.68 -28.78 -24.41
CA VAL A 17 -28.94 -28.99 -23.69
C VAL A 17 -29.07 -27.77 -22.78
N PRO A 18 -30.24 -27.13 -22.64
CA PRO A 18 -30.44 -26.25 -21.52
C PRO A 18 -30.42 -27.11 -20.27
N LEU A 19 -29.22 -27.44 -19.76
CA LEU A 19 -29.04 -27.50 -18.32
C LEU A 19 -29.59 -26.14 -17.88
N GLN A 20 -30.79 -26.16 -17.29
CA GLN A 20 -31.28 -25.04 -16.49
C GLN A 20 -30.06 -24.44 -15.84
N GLN A 21 -29.74 -23.19 -16.18
CA GLN A 21 -28.55 -22.50 -15.69
C GLN A 21 -28.57 -22.71 -14.18
N LEU A 22 -27.75 -23.66 -13.71
CA LEU A 22 -27.96 -24.23 -12.38
C LEU A 22 -27.76 -23.05 -11.45
N ASP A 23 -28.80 -22.74 -10.67
CA ASP A 23 -28.74 -21.59 -9.80
C ASP A 23 -27.54 -21.80 -8.88
N LYS A 24 -26.45 -21.05 -9.10
CA LYS A 24 -25.20 -21.24 -8.36
C LYS A 24 -25.39 -21.06 -6.86
N ARG A 25 -26.47 -20.39 -6.44
CA ARG A 25 -26.89 -20.28 -5.03
C ARG A 25 -27.24 -21.63 -4.40
N LEU A 26 -27.56 -22.64 -5.22
CA LEU A 26 -27.88 -24.00 -4.77
C LEU A 26 -26.63 -24.89 -4.61
N ILE A 27 -25.45 -24.44 -5.05
CA ILE A 27 -24.19 -25.19 -4.92
C ILE A 27 -23.35 -24.57 -3.80
N LEU A 28 -23.27 -25.26 -2.67
CA LEU A 28 -22.48 -24.82 -1.53
C LEU A 28 -20.98 -25.01 -1.78
N TYR A 29 -20.18 -24.06 -1.30
CA TYR A 29 -18.74 -24.22 -1.30
C TYR A 29 -18.31 -25.44 -0.49
N SER A 30 -17.28 -26.13 -0.95
CA SER A 30 -16.71 -27.30 -0.29
C SER A 30 -15.19 -27.36 -0.46
N VAL A 31 -14.50 -28.09 0.40
CA VAL A 31 -13.07 -28.37 0.27
C VAL A 31 -12.84 -29.62 -0.57
N SER A 32 -11.60 -29.88 -0.96
CA SER A 32 -11.27 -31.05 -1.79
C SER A 32 -11.67 -32.35 -1.06
N SER A 33 -12.27 -33.29 -1.80
CA SER A 33 -12.67 -34.58 -1.25
C SER A 33 -12.70 -35.66 -2.33
N PRO A 34 -12.50 -36.95 -1.99
CA PRO A 34 -12.52 -38.04 -2.96
C PRO A 34 -13.81 -38.11 -3.79
N LEU A 35 -14.96 -37.75 -3.21
CA LEU A 35 -16.27 -37.82 -3.87
C LEU A 35 -16.42 -36.80 -5.01
N LEU A 36 -15.79 -35.63 -4.89
CA LEU A 36 -15.91 -34.53 -5.86
C LEU A 36 -14.65 -34.37 -6.74
N GLN A 37 -13.61 -35.16 -6.49
CA GLN A 37 -12.28 -34.98 -7.07
C GLN A 37 -12.30 -34.99 -8.60
N VAL A 38 -13.05 -35.89 -9.23
CA VAL A 38 -13.09 -35.99 -10.70
C VAL A 38 -13.64 -34.72 -11.35
N VAL A 39 -14.78 -34.23 -10.86
CA VAL A 39 -15.42 -33.01 -11.41
C VAL A 39 -14.55 -31.79 -11.17
N ARG A 40 -13.96 -31.67 -9.98
CA ARG A 40 -13.03 -30.58 -9.62
C ARG A 40 -11.77 -30.59 -10.49
N ASN A 41 -11.20 -31.77 -10.73
CA ASN A 41 -10.00 -31.89 -11.57
C ASN A 41 -10.27 -31.48 -13.03
N ILE A 42 -11.47 -31.78 -13.57
CA ILE A 42 -11.86 -31.34 -14.92
C ILE A 42 -11.96 -29.81 -14.97
N ASP A 43 -12.63 -29.19 -13.99
CA ASP A 43 -12.73 -27.73 -13.87
C ASP A 43 -11.36 -27.07 -13.76
N ILE A 44 -10.51 -27.55 -12.85
CA ILE A 44 -9.14 -27.04 -12.65
C ILE A 44 -8.30 -27.22 -13.92
N ALA A 45 -8.38 -28.36 -14.60
CA ALA A 45 -7.65 -28.60 -15.85
C ALA A 45 -8.09 -27.63 -16.96
N ALA A 46 -9.40 -27.37 -17.09
CA ALA A 46 -9.92 -26.38 -18.03
C ALA A 46 -9.41 -24.97 -17.69
N LYS A 47 -9.38 -24.59 -16.42
CA LYS A 47 -8.81 -23.31 -15.98
C LYS A 47 -7.32 -23.20 -16.28
N ARG A 48 -6.52 -24.24 -16.00
CA ARG A 48 -5.07 -24.24 -16.31
C ARG A 48 -4.78 -24.11 -17.80
N LEU A 49 -5.65 -24.65 -18.66
CA LEU A 49 -5.53 -24.55 -20.12
C LEU A 49 -5.85 -23.14 -20.63
N LEU A 50 -6.85 -22.49 -20.05
CA LEU A 50 -7.38 -21.22 -20.57
C LEU A 50 -6.88 -19.98 -19.82
N PHE A 51 -6.36 -20.14 -18.59
CA PHE A 51 -5.74 -19.10 -17.78
C PHE A 51 -4.27 -19.44 -17.60
N SER A 52 -3.39 -18.79 -18.36
CA SER A 52 -1.93 -19.01 -18.33
C SER A 52 -1.22 -17.84 -17.64
N TYR A 53 0.08 -18.01 -17.35
CA TYR A 53 0.95 -16.87 -17.02
C TYR A 53 1.43 -16.22 -18.32
N GLY A 54 1.20 -14.93 -18.45
CA GLY A 54 1.72 -14.07 -19.50
C GLY A 54 2.95 -13.31 -19.05
N PRO A 55 3.57 -12.50 -19.94
CA PRO A 55 4.68 -11.65 -19.57
C PRO A 55 4.27 -10.65 -18.46
N PRO A 56 5.22 -10.21 -17.61
CA PRO A 56 4.97 -9.16 -16.65
C PRO A 56 4.44 -7.89 -17.33
N THR A 57 3.39 -7.29 -16.73
CA THR A 57 2.86 -5.98 -17.12
C THR A 57 3.31 -4.96 -16.08
N ALA A 58 3.97 -3.89 -16.52
CA ALA A 58 4.54 -2.88 -15.62
C ALA A 58 5.66 -3.43 -14.70
N GLY A 59 6.38 -4.47 -15.10
CA GLY A 59 7.44 -5.11 -14.29
C GLY A 59 6.90 -6.16 -13.30
N GLY A 60 7.77 -6.74 -12.47
CA GLY A 60 7.42 -7.70 -11.42
C GLY A 60 6.98 -9.10 -11.90
N PRO A 61 6.05 -9.78 -11.19
CA PRO A 61 5.69 -11.17 -11.49
C PRO A 61 4.87 -11.30 -12.78
N PRO A 62 4.67 -12.53 -13.27
CA PRO A 62 3.82 -12.80 -14.43
C PRO A 62 2.41 -12.19 -14.29
N SER A 63 1.81 -11.80 -15.42
CA SER A 63 0.44 -11.27 -15.49
C SER A 63 -0.55 -12.30 -16.07
N PRO A 64 -1.87 -12.14 -15.86
CA PRO A 64 -2.85 -13.07 -16.40
C PRO A 64 -2.80 -13.17 -17.94
N GLY A 65 -2.68 -14.38 -18.45
CA GLY A 65 -2.66 -14.70 -19.88
C GLY A 65 -3.67 -15.79 -20.28
N GLY A 66 -3.71 -16.11 -21.57
CA GLY A 66 -4.70 -17.03 -22.13
C GLY A 66 -6.11 -16.42 -22.20
N VAL A 67 -7.06 -17.14 -22.78
CA VAL A 67 -8.42 -16.63 -23.04
C VAL A 67 -9.11 -16.16 -21.75
N LEU A 68 -9.05 -16.94 -20.67
CA LEU A 68 -9.65 -16.57 -19.40
C LEU A 68 -8.87 -15.46 -18.68
N GLY A 69 -7.53 -15.46 -18.75
CA GLY A 69 -6.73 -14.39 -18.15
C GLY A 69 -6.97 -13.04 -18.82
N SER A 70 -6.96 -13.00 -20.16
CA SER A 70 -7.28 -11.77 -20.92
C SER A 70 -8.72 -11.30 -20.67
N THR A 71 -9.67 -12.22 -20.52
CA THR A 71 -11.06 -11.88 -20.16
C THR A 71 -11.15 -11.28 -18.76
N ALA A 72 -10.42 -11.84 -17.79
CA ALA A 72 -10.36 -11.30 -16.43
C ALA A 72 -9.77 -9.88 -16.41
N VAL A 73 -8.63 -9.66 -17.10
CA VAL A 73 -8.02 -8.33 -17.24
C VAL A 73 -8.99 -7.33 -17.88
N THR A 74 -9.70 -7.73 -18.94
CA THR A 74 -10.67 -6.85 -19.61
C THR A 74 -11.85 -6.49 -18.70
N THR A 75 -12.34 -7.45 -17.92
CA THR A 75 -13.42 -7.24 -16.95
C THR A 75 -12.98 -6.27 -15.85
N ASP A 76 -11.81 -6.48 -15.28
CA ASP A 76 -11.29 -5.65 -14.20
C ASP A 76 -10.87 -4.25 -14.69
N LYS A 77 -10.39 -4.12 -15.94
CA LYS A 77 -10.20 -2.82 -16.60
C LYS A 77 -11.49 -2.02 -16.66
N LEU A 78 -12.63 -2.65 -16.97
CA LEU A 78 -13.91 -1.95 -17.04
C LEU A 78 -14.31 -1.39 -15.67
N ILE A 79 -14.13 -2.16 -14.60
CA ILE A 79 -14.38 -1.72 -13.22
C ILE A 79 -13.51 -0.48 -12.90
N THR A 80 -12.19 -0.63 -13.08
CA THR A 80 -11.21 0.42 -12.77
C THR A 80 -11.49 1.70 -13.57
N ASN A 81 -11.72 1.58 -14.87
CA ASN A 81 -11.99 2.72 -15.73
C ASN A 81 -13.31 3.42 -15.39
N THR A 82 -14.33 2.67 -14.94
CA THR A 82 -15.61 3.26 -14.53
C THR A 82 -15.44 4.10 -13.27
N GLU A 83 -14.74 3.57 -12.25
CA GLU A 83 -14.45 4.31 -11.02
C GLU A 83 -13.56 5.54 -11.30
N LEU A 84 -12.52 5.38 -12.11
CA LEU A 84 -11.64 6.48 -12.50
C LEU A 84 -12.38 7.55 -13.31
N ALA A 85 -13.27 7.17 -14.22
CA ALA A 85 -14.06 8.12 -15.00
C ALA A 85 -14.98 8.97 -14.10
N ALA A 86 -15.64 8.33 -13.12
CA ALA A 86 -16.45 9.05 -12.13
C ALA A 86 -15.59 10.04 -11.32
N GLN A 87 -14.41 9.59 -10.89
CA GLN A 87 -13.49 10.45 -10.14
C GLN A 87 -12.90 11.59 -11.00
N ASN A 88 -12.66 11.37 -12.28
CA ASN A 88 -12.13 12.39 -13.18
C ASN A 88 -13.12 13.54 -13.44
N VAL A 89 -14.43 13.26 -13.46
CA VAL A 89 -15.46 14.30 -13.53
C VAL A 89 -15.35 15.24 -12.33
N ILE A 90 -15.23 14.66 -11.14
CA ILE A 90 -15.05 15.38 -9.88
C ILE A 90 -13.76 16.20 -9.88
N GLY A 91 -12.62 15.54 -10.12
CA GLY A 91 -11.32 16.21 -10.10
C GLY A 91 -11.19 17.32 -11.14
N SER A 92 -11.80 17.16 -12.32
CA SER A 92 -11.79 18.20 -13.36
C SER A 92 -12.55 19.46 -12.94
N SER A 93 -13.66 19.28 -12.20
CA SER A 93 -14.41 20.39 -11.60
C SER A 93 -13.57 21.10 -10.54
N ASP A 94 -12.99 20.35 -9.60
CA ASP A 94 -12.14 20.90 -8.54
C ASP A 94 -10.91 21.64 -9.10
N ARG A 95 -10.23 21.06 -10.10
CA ARG A 95 -9.12 21.74 -10.78
C ARG A 95 -9.56 23.08 -11.37
N SER A 96 -10.74 23.13 -11.97
CA SER A 96 -11.24 24.36 -12.60
C SER A 96 -11.52 25.44 -11.54
N ALA A 97 -12.10 25.06 -10.40
CA ALA A 97 -12.28 25.94 -9.25
C ALA A 97 -10.93 26.43 -8.69
N ALA A 98 -9.98 25.52 -8.47
CA ALA A 98 -8.64 25.87 -7.97
C ALA A 98 -7.87 26.79 -8.93
N LYS A 99 -7.99 26.59 -10.25
CA LYS A 99 -7.39 27.49 -11.26
C LYS A 99 -8.04 28.88 -11.27
N ALA A 100 -9.32 28.98 -10.94
CA ALA A 100 -10.02 30.26 -10.83
C ALA A 100 -9.68 31.02 -9.53
N ASP A 101 -9.24 30.31 -8.48
CA ASP A 101 -8.95 30.87 -7.15
C ASP A 101 -7.44 30.96 -6.85
N THR A 102 -6.66 31.38 -7.84
CA THR A 102 -5.18 31.48 -7.71
C THR A 102 -4.71 32.79 -7.08
N ALA A 103 -5.58 33.80 -6.98
CA ALA A 103 -5.21 35.13 -6.48
C ALA A 103 -4.68 35.10 -5.04
N LYS A 104 -5.24 34.24 -4.18
CA LYS A 104 -4.81 34.07 -2.78
C LYS A 104 -3.43 33.42 -2.62
N LEU A 105 -2.94 32.74 -3.66
CA LEU A 105 -1.70 31.96 -3.61
C LEU A 105 -0.45 32.84 -3.69
N ASN A 106 -0.57 34.13 -4.00
CA ASN A 106 0.58 35.04 -4.14
C ASN A 106 1.71 34.48 -5.05
N GLY A 107 1.35 33.66 -6.05
CA GLY A 107 2.32 32.98 -6.91
C GLY A 107 3.22 31.94 -6.22
N LEU A 108 2.86 31.48 -5.01
CA LEU A 108 3.61 30.52 -4.19
C LEU A 108 5.03 30.98 -3.83
N GLN A 109 5.16 32.24 -3.41
CA GLN A 109 6.47 32.84 -3.06
C GLN A 109 6.99 32.38 -1.70
N THR A 110 6.10 31.96 -0.79
CA THR A 110 6.45 31.46 0.56
C THR A 110 5.92 30.05 0.76
N LEU A 111 6.41 29.33 1.78
CA LEU A 111 5.87 28.00 2.11
C LEU A 111 4.41 28.09 2.59
N ASP A 112 4.04 29.14 3.32
CA ASP A 112 2.67 29.35 3.78
C ASP A 112 1.69 29.53 2.62
N ASP A 113 2.14 30.10 1.49
CA ASP A 113 1.30 30.22 0.30
C ASP A 113 0.85 28.85 -0.25
N TYR A 114 1.64 27.78 -0.06
CA TYR A 114 1.25 26.43 -0.47
C TYR A 114 0.09 25.87 0.37
N THR A 115 -0.05 26.28 1.62
CA THR A 115 -1.18 25.83 2.47
C THR A 115 -2.52 26.30 1.91
N LYS A 116 -2.52 27.46 1.23
CA LYS A 116 -3.70 28.06 0.60
C LYS A 116 -4.17 27.30 -0.64
N LEU A 117 -3.38 26.37 -1.18
CA LEU A 117 -3.82 25.46 -2.27
C LEU A 117 -5.04 24.63 -1.86
N TYR A 118 -5.25 24.43 -0.56
CA TYR A 118 -6.31 23.60 0.00
C TYR A 118 -7.49 24.41 0.56
N GLU A 119 -7.30 25.67 0.94
CA GLU A 119 -8.36 26.50 1.53
C GLU A 119 -9.58 26.60 0.59
N GLY A 120 -10.73 26.05 0.97
CA GLY A 120 -11.96 26.12 0.16
C GLY A 120 -11.91 25.35 -1.17
N ASN A 121 -10.87 24.54 -1.42
CA ASN A 121 -10.71 23.72 -2.61
C ASN A 121 -10.66 22.23 -2.24
N TRP A 122 -11.03 21.34 -3.16
CA TRP A 122 -10.96 19.87 -3.03
C TRP A 122 -11.86 19.23 -1.96
N GLU A 123 -12.14 19.93 -0.85
CA GLU A 123 -12.89 19.43 0.30
C GLU A 123 -14.36 19.14 0.01
N ALA A 124 -14.94 19.76 -1.01
CA ALA A 124 -16.32 19.49 -1.37
C ALA A 124 -16.47 18.10 -2.03
N THR A 125 -15.42 17.59 -2.67
CA THR A 125 -15.56 16.41 -3.54
C THR A 125 -14.35 15.48 -3.59
N SER A 126 -13.17 15.89 -4.06
CA SER A 126 -11.99 15.00 -4.22
C SER A 126 -11.41 14.52 -2.88
N ALA A 127 -11.57 15.31 -1.82
CA ALA A 127 -11.09 15.02 -0.46
C ALA A 127 -12.13 15.46 0.59
N PRO A 128 -13.30 14.78 0.71
CA PRO A 128 -14.43 15.24 1.52
C PRO A 128 -14.16 15.30 3.03
N THR A 129 -13.10 14.66 3.50
CA THR A 129 -12.63 14.75 4.89
C THR A 129 -11.62 15.89 5.10
N GLY A 130 -11.30 16.64 4.05
CA GLY A 130 -10.23 17.62 4.00
C GLY A 130 -8.83 17.02 4.11
N VAL A 131 -7.83 17.89 4.05
CA VAL A 131 -6.47 17.57 4.49
C VAL A 131 -6.51 17.27 6.00
N SER A 132 -5.76 16.27 6.43
CA SER A 132 -5.70 15.86 7.83
C SER A 132 -5.37 17.07 8.72
N PRO A 133 -6.24 17.42 9.70
CA PRO A 133 -6.05 18.59 10.55
C PRO A 133 -4.67 18.59 11.20
N GLY A 134 -4.00 19.74 11.19
CA GLY A 134 -2.62 19.89 11.70
C GLY A 134 -1.54 19.79 10.63
N LEU A 135 -1.76 19.09 9.50
CA LEU A 135 -0.75 18.99 8.45
C LEU A 135 -0.42 20.33 7.79
N LEU A 136 -1.41 21.22 7.64
CA LEU A 136 -1.18 22.55 7.05
C LEU A 136 -0.69 23.59 8.05
N THR A 137 -0.92 23.38 9.36
CA THR A 137 -0.59 24.37 10.40
C THR A 137 0.71 24.06 11.13
N ASN A 138 1.09 22.78 11.20
CA ASN A 138 2.20 22.30 12.01
C ASN A 138 3.35 21.70 11.16
N TYR A 139 3.33 21.92 9.84
CA TYR A 139 4.23 21.28 8.87
C TYR A 139 5.73 21.53 9.13
N THR A 140 6.08 22.57 9.88
CA THR A 140 7.46 22.86 10.25
C THR A 140 7.95 22.03 11.44
N GLN A 141 7.07 21.39 12.20
CA GLN A 141 7.43 20.66 13.42
C GLN A 141 8.15 19.34 13.12
N ASP A 142 9.22 19.09 13.86
CA ASP A 142 10.02 17.86 13.73
C ASP A 142 9.29 16.61 14.22
N LEU A 143 8.45 16.75 15.25
CA LEU A 143 7.58 15.67 15.70
C LEU A 143 6.58 15.27 14.60
N LEU A 144 6.06 16.23 13.82
CA LEU A 144 5.17 15.90 12.70
C LEU A 144 5.94 15.10 11.64
N PHE A 145 7.09 15.60 11.19
CA PHE A 145 7.92 14.96 10.17
C PHE A 145 8.33 13.53 10.54
N SER A 146 8.79 13.32 11.78
CA SER A 146 9.18 11.99 12.25
C SER A 146 7.97 11.06 12.42
N MET A 147 6.85 11.55 12.94
CA MET A 147 5.66 10.71 13.14
C MET A 147 4.99 10.29 11.82
N GLN A 148 5.26 10.95 10.68
CA GLN A 148 4.85 10.44 9.36
C GLN A 148 5.46 9.06 9.07
N ARG A 149 6.67 8.78 9.58
CA ARG A 149 7.35 7.46 9.47
C ARG A 149 6.67 6.37 10.29
N LEU A 150 5.75 6.75 11.18
CA LEU A 150 5.00 5.87 12.07
C LEU A 150 3.50 5.86 11.76
N SER A 151 3.09 6.55 10.69
CA SER A 151 1.69 6.73 10.29
C SER A 151 1.49 6.70 8.77
N THR A 152 1.69 7.83 8.08
CA THR A 152 1.38 8.03 6.66
C THR A 152 2.27 7.22 5.72
N ASN A 153 3.53 6.96 6.12
CA ASN A 153 4.40 6.04 5.41
C ASN A 153 5.24 5.22 6.39
N PRO A 154 4.69 4.09 6.87
CA PRO A 154 5.29 3.32 7.95
C PRO A 154 6.16 2.15 7.48
N TYR A 155 6.53 2.07 6.20
CA TYR A 155 7.18 0.88 5.63
C TYR A 155 8.70 1.00 5.43
N ALA A 156 9.27 2.20 5.41
CA ALA A 156 10.71 2.39 5.29
C ALA A 156 11.48 2.34 6.62
N ILE A 157 10.88 2.84 7.71
CA ILE A 157 11.59 2.98 8.97
C ILE A 157 11.95 1.62 9.58
N ARG A 158 13.17 1.50 10.08
CA ARG A 158 13.61 0.37 10.92
C ARG A 158 14.43 0.86 12.09
N ARG A 159 14.48 0.07 13.16
CA ARG A 159 15.39 0.28 14.29
C ARG A 159 16.75 -0.33 13.98
N PHE A 160 17.82 0.32 14.45
CA PHE A 160 19.15 -0.27 14.45
C PHE A 160 19.27 -1.38 15.50
N SER A 161 20.00 -2.44 15.17
CA SER A 161 20.43 -3.38 16.20
C SER A 161 21.57 -2.77 17.02
N PRO A 162 21.68 -3.03 18.33
CA PRO A 162 22.85 -2.61 19.10
C PRO A 162 24.15 -3.10 18.45
N GLY A 163 25.09 -2.18 18.23
CA GLY A 163 26.37 -2.47 17.58
C GLY A 163 26.35 -2.54 16.04
N GLU A 164 25.22 -2.24 15.40
CA GLU A 164 25.16 -2.11 13.94
C GLU A 164 25.97 -0.89 13.45
N THR A 165 26.64 -1.03 12.30
CA THR A 165 27.41 0.07 11.68
C THR A 165 26.47 1.15 11.15
N LEU A 166 26.72 2.40 11.55
CA LEU A 166 25.95 3.55 11.06
C LEU A 166 26.35 3.93 9.62
N PRO A 167 25.39 4.11 8.70
CA PRO A 167 25.64 4.52 7.30
C PRO A 167 26.40 5.85 7.09
N PHE A 168 26.35 6.76 8.05
CA PHE A 168 27.06 8.03 8.07
C PHE A 168 27.31 8.53 9.50
N ILE A 169 28.23 9.49 9.61
CA ILE A 169 28.68 10.02 10.90
C ILE A 169 27.98 11.34 11.18
N VAL A 170 27.32 11.42 12.33
CA VAL A 170 26.88 12.68 12.95
C VAL A 170 27.87 12.98 14.08
N ALA A 171 28.36 14.22 14.17
CA ALA A 171 29.31 14.60 15.21
C ALA A 171 28.69 14.43 16.60
N ASP A 172 29.43 13.84 17.54
CA ASP A 172 28.93 13.58 18.90
C ASP A 172 28.46 14.85 19.60
N THR A 173 29.12 15.99 19.39
CA THR A 173 28.70 17.27 19.94
C THR A 173 27.30 17.70 19.46
N ILE A 174 26.97 17.44 18.19
CA ILE A 174 25.64 17.74 17.63
C ILE A 174 24.61 16.77 18.22
N ALA A 175 24.93 15.48 18.28
CA ALA A 175 24.05 14.47 18.87
C ALA A 175 23.77 14.76 20.35
N GLU A 176 24.78 15.15 21.13
CA GLU A 176 24.65 15.49 22.55
C GLU A 176 23.79 16.73 22.75
N ASN A 177 23.97 17.77 21.94
CA ASN A 177 23.13 18.97 22.03
C ASN A 177 21.66 18.69 21.70
N LEU A 178 21.41 17.87 20.68
CA LEU A 178 20.05 17.57 20.23
C LEU A 178 19.32 16.56 21.13
N THR A 179 20.05 15.59 21.67
CA THR A 179 19.44 14.40 22.30
C THR A 179 19.79 14.22 23.78
N GLY A 180 20.80 14.94 24.27
CA GLY A 180 21.41 14.73 25.59
C GLY A 180 22.37 13.53 25.66
N GLN A 181 22.58 12.82 24.55
CA GLN A 181 23.46 11.65 24.45
C GLN A 181 24.22 11.65 23.10
N ASN A 182 25.37 10.97 23.05
CA ASN A 182 26.08 10.76 21.78
C ASN A 182 25.50 9.59 20.96
N MET A 183 25.93 9.48 19.71
CA MET A 183 25.42 8.45 18.76
C MET A 183 25.64 7.03 19.27
N ALA A 184 26.80 6.75 19.87
CA ALA A 184 27.14 5.43 20.38
C ALA A 184 26.22 5.00 21.53
N THR A 185 25.86 5.93 22.42
CA THR A 185 24.95 5.68 23.53
C THR A 185 23.52 5.44 23.02
N LEU A 186 23.02 6.28 22.11
CA LEU A 186 21.70 6.09 21.48
C LEU A 186 21.59 4.73 20.77
N LEU A 187 22.63 4.30 20.07
CA LEU A 187 22.70 3.00 19.41
C LEU A 187 22.71 1.85 20.42
N ALA A 188 23.56 1.94 21.45
CA ALA A 188 23.67 0.92 22.49
C ALA A 188 22.38 0.73 23.30
N GLU A 189 21.62 1.82 23.51
CA GLU A 189 20.32 1.80 24.16
C GLU A 189 19.14 1.44 23.22
N GLY A 190 19.42 1.11 21.95
CA GLY A 190 18.40 0.73 20.95
C GLY A 190 17.41 1.85 20.65
N ARG A 191 17.85 3.11 20.77
CA ARG A 191 17.02 4.31 20.55
C ARG A 191 17.10 4.83 19.12
N LEU A 192 18.07 4.39 18.33
CA LEU A 192 18.33 4.91 16.99
C LEU A 192 17.58 4.11 15.90
N PHE A 193 17.06 4.83 14.91
CA PHE A 193 16.30 4.32 13.77
C PHE A 193 16.80 4.92 12.47
N TYR A 194 16.44 4.28 11.36
CA TYR A 194 16.92 4.60 10.03
C TYR A 194 15.86 4.39 8.96
N ALA A 195 15.81 5.31 8.01
CA ALA A 195 15.08 5.17 6.76
C ALA A 195 16.03 5.50 5.60
N ASP A 196 16.05 4.63 4.59
CA ASP A 196 17.03 4.65 3.50
C ASP A 196 16.38 4.80 2.13
N HIS A 197 16.69 5.89 1.45
CA HIS A 197 16.30 6.13 0.05
C HIS A 197 17.52 6.43 -0.84
N SER A 198 18.75 6.19 -0.37
CA SER A 198 19.96 6.54 -1.10
C SER A 198 20.14 5.73 -2.39
N GLY A 199 19.56 4.53 -2.44
CA GLY A 199 19.62 3.64 -3.60
C GLY A 199 18.63 3.97 -4.73
N LEU A 200 17.67 4.88 -4.54
CA LEU A 200 16.59 5.11 -5.51
C LEU A 200 17.11 5.53 -6.89
N LYS A 201 18.15 6.37 -6.94
CA LYS A 201 18.68 6.86 -8.22
C LYS A 201 19.31 5.75 -9.07
N SER A 202 19.76 4.65 -8.46
CA SER A 202 20.37 3.53 -9.20
C SER A 202 19.38 2.79 -10.11
N PHE A 203 18.07 3.02 -9.95
CA PHE A 203 17.03 2.44 -10.80
C PHE A 203 16.68 3.31 -12.00
N ASP A 204 17.05 4.58 -12.01
CA ASP A 204 16.77 5.49 -13.12
C ASP A 204 17.73 5.23 -14.29
N PRO A 205 17.25 4.78 -15.46
CA PRO A 205 18.09 4.64 -16.64
C PRO A 205 18.39 5.98 -17.33
N GLU A 206 17.67 7.04 -16.96
CA GLU A 206 17.66 8.33 -17.64
C GLU A 206 17.69 9.48 -16.62
N ASP A 207 18.03 10.68 -17.09
CA ASP A 207 17.92 11.89 -16.27
C ASP A 207 16.46 12.33 -16.17
N SER A 208 16.00 12.52 -14.93
CA SER A 208 14.65 13.00 -14.62
C SER A 208 14.58 14.51 -14.83
N ALA A 209 13.41 15.02 -15.26
CA ALA A 209 13.21 16.46 -15.46
C ALA A 209 13.17 17.26 -14.15
N ASN A 210 12.76 16.60 -13.07
CA ASN A 210 12.77 17.15 -11.71
C ASN A 210 13.90 16.53 -10.88
N TYR A 211 14.14 17.08 -9.70
CA TYR A 211 15.25 16.69 -8.82
C TYR A 211 14.75 15.91 -7.60
N ALA A 212 15.61 15.03 -7.10
CA ALA A 212 15.41 14.20 -5.90
C ALA A 212 16.74 14.11 -5.13
N GLY A 213 16.67 13.94 -3.81
CA GLY A 213 17.84 14.01 -2.93
C GLY A 213 18.58 12.67 -2.79
N GLY A 214 17.88 11.55 -2.99
CA GLY A 214 18.38 10.23 -2.60
C GLY A 214 18.76 10.21 -1.12
N CYS A 215 17.86 10.67 -0.25
CA CYS A 215 18.16 10.93 1.14
C CYS A 215 18.13 9.65 1.99
N ASP A 216 18.92 9.64 3.04
CA ASP A 216 18.79 8.71 4.15
C ASP A 216 18.83 9.46 5.48
N ALA A 217 18.11 8.96 6.49
CA ALA A 217 17.85 9.74 7.71
C ALA A 217 17.88 8.92 8.98
N TYR A 218 18.43 9.54 10.03
CA TYR A 218 18.36 9.04 11.41
C TYR A 218 17.21 9.66 12.17
N PHE A 219 16.54 8.82 12.94
CA PHE A 219 15.51 9.17 13.90
C PHE A 219 15.84 8.53 15.24
N TYR A 220 15.29 9.04 16.32
CA TYR A 220 15.57 8.49 17.65
C TYR A 220 14.37 8.61 18.60
N ILE A 221 14.34 7.77 19.63
CA ILE A 221 13.48 7.98 20.79
C ILE A 221 14.22 8.85 21.78
N SER A 222 13.70 10.06 22.01
CA SER A 222 14.26 11.02 22.94
C SER A 222 14.35 10.44 24.36
N PRO A 223 15.55 10.40 24.97
CA PRO A 223 15.70 10.01 26.37
C PRO A 223 14.93 10.91 27.34
N ALA A 224 14.72 12.18 26.98
CA ALA A 224 14.11 13.18 27.85
C ALA A 224 12.59 13.01 28.01
N ASN A 225 11.88 12.63 26.95
CA ASN A 225 10.41 12.61 26.95
C ASN A 225 9.78 11.42 26.19
N GLY A 226 10.59 10.53 25.61
CA GLY A 226 10.11 9.35 24.89
C GLY A 226 9.47 9.64 23.52
N GLN A 227 9.54 10.87 23.01
CA GLN A 227 9.08 11.21 21.66
C GLN A 227 9.99 10.60 20.60
N PHE A 228 9.41 10.18 19.48
CA PHE A 228 10.13 9.80 18.28
C PHE A 228 10.43 11.07 17.48
N LEU A 229 11.70 11.39 17.25
CA LEU A 229 12.15 12.65 16.66
C LEU A 229 13.20 12.41 15.55
N PRO A 230 13.32 13.31 14.56
CA PRO A 230 14.40 13.26 13.59
C PRO A 230 15.73 13.70 14.23
N LEU A 231 16.84 13.19 13.71
CA LEU A 231 18.18 13.51 14.20
C LEU A 231 19.07 14.10 13.10
N ALA A 232 19.12 13.44 11.94
CA ALA A 232 19.92 13.88 10.82
C ALA A 232 19.37 13.37 9.48
N ILE A 233 19.57 14.14 8.42
CA ILE A 233 19.23 13.77 7.04
C ILE A 233 20.47 13.99 6.19
N ARG A 234 20.88 12.97 5.45
CA ARG A 234 21.97 13.06 4.48
C ARG A 234 21.39 13.01 3.07
N THR A 235 21.79 13.93 2.20
CA THR A 235 21.62 13.77 0.75
C THR A 235 22.70 12.82 0.24
N SER A 236 22.36 11.88 -0.65
CA SER A 236 23.36 10.93 -1.19
C SER A 236 23.50 11.00 -2.72
N TYR A 237 22.72 11.86 -3.38
CA TYR A 237 22.80 12.10 -4.81
C TYR A 237 23.16 13.55 -5.11
N GLN A 238 24.16 13.76 -5.98
CA GLN A 238 24.73 15.06 -6.39
C GLN A 238 25.33 15.92 -5.25
N SER A 239 25.09 15.53 -4.01
CA SER A 239 25.50 16.19 -2.77
C SER A 239 25.63 15.11 -1.68
N ASN A 240 26.46 15.37 -0.68
CA ASN A 240 26.68 14.50 0.49
C ASN A 240 26.53 15.30 1.79
N LEU A 241 25.65 16.29 1.78
CA LEU A 241 25.46 17.18 2.92
C LEU A 241 24.63 16.47 3.99
N ILE A 242 25.08 16.60 5.24
CA ILE A 242 24.37 16.11 6.42
C ILE A 242 23.73 17.32 7.10
N TYR A 243 22.41 17.29 7.15
CA TYR A 243 21.56 18.30 7.79
C TYR A 243 21.07 17.78 9.13
N THR A 244 20.93 18.69 10.10
CA THR A 244 20.41 18.41 11.44
C THR A 244 19.51 19.55 11.90
N PRO A 245 18.70 19.37 12.95
CA PRO A 245 17.93 20.46 13.54
C PRO A 245 18.76 21.66 14.05
N GLU A 246 20.09 21.54 14.20
CA GLU A 246 20.97 22.68 14.53
C GLU A 246 21.31 23.58 13.34
N ASP A 247 21.03 23.13 12.11
CA ASP A 247 21.20 23.95 10.92
C ASP A 247 20.18 25.10 10.88
N THR A 248 20.34 26.01 9.92
CA THR A 248 19.37 27.09 9.73
C THR A 248 17.97 26.51 9.50
N ALA A 249 16.93 27.23 9.93
CA ALA A 249 15.55 26.77 9.77
C ALA A 249 15.22 26.43 8.30
N ASP A 250 15.75 27.22 7.35
CA ASP A 250 15.56 27.00 5.92
C ASP A 250 16.30 25.74 5.41
N ASP A 251 17.57 25.55 5.80
CA ASP A 251 18.33 24.34 5.43
C ASP A 251 17.67 23.07 5.98
N TRP A 252 17.28 23.08 7.26
CA TRP A 252 16.64 21.93 7.89
C TRP A 252 15.26 21.64 7.30
N MET A 253 14.46 22.68 7.04
CA MET A 253 13.16 22.51 6.39
C MET A 253 13.31 21.96 4.96
N LEU A 254 14.29 22.44 4.19
CA LEU A 254 14.57 21.90 2.85
C LEU A 254 15.05 20.44 2.92
N ALA A 255 15.88 20.07 3.90
CA ALA A 255 16.30 18.68 4.11
C ALA A 255 15.11 17.75 4.36
N LYS A 256 14.15 18.17 5.19
CA LYS A 256 12.90 17.41 5.41
C LYS A 256 12.07 17.26 4.15
N MET A 257 11.95 18.31 3.34
CA MET A 257 11.23 18.25 2.06
C MET A 257 11.94 17.36 1.03
N MET A 258 13.27 17.38 0.97
CA MET A 258 14.05 16.48 0.11
C MET A 258 13.84 15.03 0.53
N PHE A 259 13.94 14.73 1.82
CA PHE A 259 13.67 13.40 2.35
C PHE A 259 12.24 12.95 2.03
N ASN A 260 11.24 13.81 2.24
CA ASN A 260 9.84 13.46 1.97
C ASN A 260 9.53 13.26 0.48
N ALA A 261 10.27 13.90 -0.44
CA ALA A 261 10.15 13.61 -1.87
C ALA A 261 10.62 12.20 -2.21
N ASP A 262 11.77 11.79 -1.67
CA ASP A 262 12.32 10.45 -1.87
C ASP A 262 11.44 9.38 -1.18
N ASP A 263 10.98 9.69 0.02
CA ASP A 263 10.12 8.82 0.81
C ASP A 263 8.73 8.64 0.18
N LEU A 264 8.17 9.71 -0.41
CA LEU A 264 6.93 9.62 -1.18
C LEU A 264 7.12 8.73 -2.41
N PHE A 265 8.20 8.90 -3.19
CA PHE A 265 8.50 8.01 -4.30
C PHE A 265 8.62 6.55 -3.84
N MET A 266 9.42 6.29 -2.81
CA MET A 266 9.58 4.96 -2.24
C MET A 266 8.23 4.35 -1.84
N SER A 267 7.37 5.12 -1.16
CA SER A 267 6.06 4.65 -0.70
C SER A 267 5.15 4.21 -1.85
N GLN A 268 5.20 4.93 -2.98
CA GLN A 268 4.33 4.65 -4.12
C GLN A 268 4.75 3.36 -4.84
N PHE A 269 6.04 3.04 -4.88
CA PHE A 269 6.51 1.82 -5.54
C PHE A 269 6.67 0.63 -4.59
N TYR A 270 6.79 0.91 -3.28
CA TYR A 270 6.60 -0.10 -2.23
C TYR A 270 5.18 -0.65 -2.22
N HIS A 271 4.14 0.21 -2.29
CA HIS A 271 2.77 -0.33 -2.35
C HIS A 271 2.52 -1.04 -3.68
N PHE A 272 3.00 -0.50 -4.80
CA PHE A 272 2.78 -1.13 -6.12
C PHE A 272 3.28 -2.58 -6.14
N SER A 273 4.49 -2.80 -5.63
CA SER A 273 5.07 -4.14 -5.48
C SER A 273 4.45 -4.95 -4.34
N GLY A 274 4.34 -4.39 -3.13
CA GLY A 274 3.94 -5.11 -1.92
C GLY A 274 2.45 -5.43 -1.83
N SER A 275 1.58 -4.68 -2.52
CA SER A 275 0.15 -4.96 -2.59
C SER A 275 -0.24 -5.54 -3.94
N HIS A 276 -0.07 -4.81 -5.05
CA HIS A 276 -0.60 -5.24 -6.36
C HIS A 276 0.10 -6.50 -6.86
N TYR A 277 1.43 -6.52 -6.95
CA TYR A 277 2.16 -7.70 -7.47
C TYR A 277 1.97 -8.94 -6.61
N VAL A 278 2.18 -8.82 -5.30
CA VAL A 278 2.08 -9.94 -4.36
C VAL A 278 0.69 -10.58 -4.42
N THR A 279 -0.37 -9.77 -4.33
CA THR A 279 -1.73 -10.31 -4.27
C THR A 279 -2.20 -10.87 -5.61
N GLU A 280 -1.84 -10.23 -6.73
CA GLU A 280 -2.11 -10.77 -8.06
C GLU A 280 -1.43 -12.12 -8.30
N ALA A 281 -0.14 -12.25 -7.96
CA ALA A 281 0.59 -13.50 -8.16
C ALA A 281 -0.01 -14.66 -7.35
N ILE A 282 -0.33 -14.41 -6.07
CA ILE A 282 -1.01 -15.38 -5.20
C ILE A 282 -2.38 -15.78 -5.76
N TYR A 283 -3.15 -14.80 -6.26
CA TYR A 283 -4.48 -15.05 -6.80
C TYR A 283 -4.46 -15.81 -8.13
N GLN A 284 -3.52 -15.51 -9.03
CA GLN A 284 -3.32 -16.26 -10.26
C GLN A 284 -3.02 -17.74 -9.98
N ALA A 285 -2.14 -18.01 -9.02
CA ALA A 285 -1.85 -19.37 -8.58
C ALA A 285 -3.13 -20.07 -8.07
N ALA A 286 -3.96 -19.37 -7.29
CA ALA A 286 -5.22 -19.89 -6.77
C ALA A 286 -6.25 -20.19 -7.87
N ILE A 287 -6.41 -19.31 -8.86
CA ILE A 287 -7.32 -19.50 -10.00
C ILE A 287 -6.99 -20.82 -10.72
N ARG A 288 -5.70 -21.11 -10.88
CA ARG A 288 -5.17 -22.26 -11.61
C ARG A 288 -5.15 -23.57 -10.82
N THR A 289 -5.45 -23.56 -9.52
CA THR A 289 -5.27 -24.74 -8.65
C THR A 289 -6.47 -25.07 -7.77
N LEU A 290 -7.27 -24.08 -7.40
CA LEU A 290 -8.47 -24.27 -6.59
C LEU A 290 -9.70 -24.41 -7.50
N SER A 291 -10.66 -25.25 -7.14
CA SER A 291 -11.94 -25.33 -7.86
C SER A 291 -12.77 -24.05 -7.70
N GLU A 292 -13.65 -23.76 -8.66
CA GLU A 292 -14.69 -22.72 -8.54
C GLU A 292 -15.62 -22.89 -7.31
N GLU A 293 -15.65 -24.10 -6.77
CA GLU A 293 -16.41 -24.48 -5.58
C GLU A 293 -15.59 -24.44 -4.28
N HIS A 294 -14.31 -24.04 -4.36
CA HIS A 294 -13.44 -23.96 -3.19
C HIS A 294 -13.66 -22.66 -2.39
N PRO A 295 -13.92 -22.71 -1.07
CA PRO A 295 -14.25 -21.51 -0.27
C PRO A 295 -13.11 -20.48 -0.23
N VAL A 296 -11.85 -20.93 -0.29
CA VAL A 296 -10.69 -20.02 -0.37
C VAL A 296 -10.69 -19.24 -1.68
N LEU A 297 -10.96 -19.87 -2.82
CA LEU A 297 -11.00 -19.15 -4.10
C LEU A 297 -12.12 -18.10 -4.13
N ALA A 298 -13.27 -18.41 -3.51
CA ALA A 298 -14.38 -17.48 -3.39
C ALA A 298 -13.97 -16.20 -2.63
N ILE A 299 -13.27 -16.35 -1.50
CA ILE A 299 -12.77 -15.22 -0.71
C ILE A 299 -11.70 -14.44 -1.47
N LEU A 300 -10.73 -15.12 -2.09
CA LEU A 300 -9.70 -14.45 -2.90
C LEU A 300 -10.32 -13.66 -4.06
N ARG A 301 -11.32 -14.24 -4.75
CA ARG A 301 -12.05 -13.54 -5.81
C ARG A 301 -12.77 -12.29 -5.30
N ARG A 302 -13.36 -12.35 -4.11
CA ARG A 302 -13.95 -11.17 -3.46
C ARG A 302 -12.87 -10.11 -3.24
N LEU A 303 -11.76 -10.46 -2.58
CA LEU A 303 -10.70 -9.51 -2.23
C LEU A 303 -10.01 -8.88 -3.47
N MET A 304 -9.94 -9.62 -4.58
CA MET A 304 -9.26 -9.21 -5.80
C MET A 304 -10.16 -8.53 -6.83
N TYR A 305 -11.30 -8.00 -6.41
CA TYR A 305 -12.22 -7.25 -7.28
C TYR A 305 -11.52 -6.05 -7.95
N GLY A 306 -11.44 -6.08 -9.29
CA GLY A 306 -10.86 -5.00 -10.09
C GLY A 306 -9.32 -5.01 -10.16
N ALA A 307 -8.65 -5.89 -9.42
CA ALA A 307 -7.19 -5.83 -9.24
C ALA A 307 -6.41 -5.97 -10.55
N PHE A 308 -6.83 -6.87 -11.45
CA PHE A 308 -6.11 -7.08 -12.72
C PHE A 308 -6.23 -5.90 -13.70
N GLY A 309 -7.05 -4.90 -13.39
CA GLY A 309 -7.17 -3.67 -14.17
C GLY A 309 -6.06 -2.66 -13.91
N ILE A 310 -5.38 -2.74 -12.76
CA ILE A 310 -4.49 -1.68 -12.26
C ILE A 310 -3.15 -1.64 -12.98
N ARG A 311 -2.40 -2.75 -13.04
CA ARG A 311 -1.08 -2.76 -13.70
C ARG A 311 -1.14 -2.34 -15.18
N PRO A 312 -2.12 -2.78 -15.97
CA PRO A 312 -2.29 -2.24 -17.32
C PRO A 312 -2.58 -0.73 -17.35
N LEU A 313 -3.37 -0.20 -16.41
CA LEU A 313 -3.62 1.24 -16.29
C LEU A 313 -2.33 2.01 -15.95
N ALA A 314 -1.47 1.44 -15.11
CA ALA A 314 -0.16 2.01 -14.78
C ALA A 314 0.75 2.08 -16.01
N VAL A 315 0.74 1.07 -16.89
CA VAL A 315 1.42 1.10 -18.20
C VAL A 315 0.83 2.17 -19.11
N ASP A 316 -0.47 2.44 -19.04
CA ASP A 316 -1.11 3.44 -19.91
C ASP A 316 -0.84 4.88 -19.43
N LEU A 317 -0.71 5.12 -18.12
CA LEU A 317 -0.71 6.48 -17.54
C LEU A 317 0.52 6.86 -16.70
N LEU A 318 1.14 5.92 -15.99
CA LEU A 318 2.16 6.22 -14.98
C LEU A 318 3.58 6.15 -15.55
N PHE A 319 3.96 4.98 -16.05
CA PHE A 319 5.33 4.64 -16.44
C PHE A 319 5.80 5.09 -17.84
N PRO A 320 4.93 5.35 -18.83
CA PRO A 320 5.39 5.82 -20.14
C PRO A 320 6.23 7.09 -20.05
N VAL A 321 7.09 7.30 -21.05
CA VAL A 321 7.83 8.56 -21.22
C VAL A 321 6.83 9.72 -21.30
N GLY A 322 7.00 10.73 -20.44
CA GLY A 322 6.06 11.85 -20.29
C GLY A 322 4.75 11.50 -19.59
N GLY A 323 4.67 10.32 -18.97
CA GLY A 323 3.60 9.87 -18.10
C GLY A 323 3.51 10.67 -16.80
N LEU A 324 2.62 10.26 -15.89
CA LEU A 324 2.41 10.98 -14.64
C LEU A 324 3.63 10.96 -13.71
N ILE A 325 4.43 9.89 -13.71
CA ILE A 325 5.62 9.82 -12.85
C ILE A 325 6.68 10.81 -13.32
N ASP A 326 7.03 10.79 -14.62
CA ASP A 326 8.00 11.73 -15.21
C ASP A 326 7.64 13.21 -15.00
N LYS A 327 6.34 13.52 -14.94
CA LYS A 327 5.85 14.89 -14.77
C LYS A 327 6.04 15.43 -13.36
N TYR A 328 5.91 14.60 -12.33
CA TYR A 328 5.74 15.09 -10.96
C TYR A 328 6.78 14.58 -9.97
N PHE A 329 7.43 13.44 -10.24
CA PHE A 329 8.45 12.89 -9.36
C PHE A 329 9.86 13.31 -9.81
N GLY A 330 10.82 13.23 -8.87
CA GLY A 330 12.24 13.46 -9.14
C GLY A 330 12.96 12.26 -9.76
N TYR A 331 12.22 11.19 -10.05
CA TYR A 331 12.67 9.94 -10.64
C TYR A 331 11.75 9.60 -11.82
N SER A 332 12.26 8.79 -12.76
CA SER A 332 11.55 8.47 -14.00
C SER A 332 10.50 7.37 -13.82
N GLY A 333 9.51 7.31 -14.72
CA GLY A 333 8.53 6.22 -14.81
C GLY A 333 9.19 4.86 -15.05
N ARG A 334 10.27 4.81 -15.83
CA ARG A 334 11.06 3.58 -16.02
C ARG A 334 11.81 3.18 -14.74
N GLY A 335 12.36 4.15 -14.02
CA GLY A 335 13.00 3.91 -12.73
C GLY A 335 12.02 3.40 -11.68
N ALA A 336 10.81 3.94 -11.68
CA ALA A 336 9.71 3.45 -10.85
C ALA A 336 9.30 1.99 -11.15
N GLU A 337 9.19 1.62 -12.42
CA GLU A 337 8.93 0.24 -12.85
C GLU A 337 10.06 -0.72 -12.45
N ALA A 338 11.32 -0.32 -12.69
CA ALA A 338 12.50 -1.10 -12.31
C ALA A 338 12.62 -1.26 -10.80
N TYR A 339 12.39 -0.19 -10.03
CA TYR A 339 12.40 -0.22 -8.58
C TYR A 339 11.29 -1.10 -8.01
N SER A 340 10.07 -1.03 -8.55
CA SER A 340 8.96 -1.90 -8.15
C SER A 340 9.28 -3.37 -8.39
N THR A 341 9.93 -3.70 -9.52
CA THR A 341 10.38 -5.07 -9.82
C THR A 341 11.43 -5.54 -8.81
N TYR A 342 12.45 -4.72 -8.55
CA TYR A 342 13.47 -5.01 -7.55
C TYR A 342 12.88 -5.24 -6.15
N LEU A 343 11.95 -4.39 -5.71
CA LEU A 343 11.30 -4.52 -4.40
C LEU A 343 10.54 -5.85 -4.23
N TYR A 344 9.92 -6.31 -5.32
CA TYR A 344 9.25 -7.60 -5.35
C TYR A 344 10.26 -8.75 -5.29
N GLU A 345 11.20 -8.81 -6.23
CA GLU A 345 12.14 -9.93 -6.39
C GLU A 345 13.12 -10.06 -5.22
N SER A 346 13.57 -8.94 -4.65
CA SER A 346 14.46 -8.93 -3.48
C SER A 346 13.76 -9.36 -2.18
N GLY A 347 12.43 -9.43 -2.18
CA GLY A 347 11.64 -9.76 -1.00
C GLY A 347 11.43 -8.61 -0.01
N ILE A 348 11.90 -7.39 -0.31
CA ILE A 348 11.70 -6.21 0.56
C ILE A 348 10.21 -5.94 0.77
N SER A 349 9.44 -5.85 -0.33
CA SER A 349 7.97 -5.78 -0.30
C SER A 349 7.34 -7.09 -0.77
N GLY A 350 8.01 -7.84 -1.65
CA GLY A 350 7.44 -9.04 -2.30
C GLY A 350 7.34 -10.29 -1.43
N ALA A 351 8.13 -10.41 -0.35
CA ALA A 351 8.18 -11.63 0.45
C ALA A 351 6.94 -11.80 1.34
N VAL A 352 6.15 -12.86 1.12
CA VAL A 352 4.84 -13.05 1.78
C VAL A 352 4.97 -13.30 3.28
N GLN A 353 5.66 -14.36 3.71
CA GLN A 353 5.73 -14.71 5.14
C GLN A 353 6.48 -13.65 5.96
N ASN A 354 7.60 -13.16 5.41
CA ASN A 354 8.33 -12.07 6.01
C ASN A 354 7.47 -10.80 6.12
N ASN A 355 6.56 -10.52 5.20
CA ASN A 355 5.75 -9.30 5.26
C ASN A 355 4.37 -9.46 5.92
N TYR A 356 4.10 -10.58 6.61
CA TYR A 356 2.96 -10.65 7.54
C TYR A 356 2.98 -9.49 8.52
N PHE A 357 1.80 -8.94 8.83
CA PHE A 357 1.64 -7.66 9.53
C PHE A 357 2.53 -7.54 10.77
N LYS A 358 2.42 -8.48 11.72
CA LYS A 358 3.24 -8.46 12.94
C LYS A 358 4.70 -8.87 12.67
N THR A 359 4.93 -9.82 11.78
CA THR A 359 6.28 -10.30 11.42
C THR A 359 7.14 -9.17 10.86
N ASN A 360 6.60 -8.39 9.93
CA ASN A 360 7.28 -7.23 9.33
C ASN A 360 7.67 -6.19 10.39
N LEU A 361 6.72 -5.83 11.26
CA LEU A 361 6.93 -4.83 12.31
C LEU A 361 7.98 -5.28 13.34
N LYS A 362 7.97 -6.57 13.71
CA LYS A 362 8.99 -7.17 14.61
C LYS A 362 10.36 -7.20 13.95
N ARG A 363 10.46 -7.64 12.70
CA ARG A 363 11.74 -7.70 11.97
C ARG A 363 12.39 -6.34 11.85
N ARG A 364 11.59 -5.28 11.67
CA ARG A 364 12.07 -3.89 11.64
C ARG A 364 12.31 -3.28 13.03
N GLY A 365 12.10 -4.04 14.10
CA GLY A 365 12.32 -3.61 15.48
C GLY A 365 11.35 -2.54 15.98
N LEU A 366 10.15 -2.45 15.40
CA LEU A 366 9.15 -1.42 15.72
C LEU A 366 8.17 -1.86 16.82
N ILE A 367 8.00 -3.17 16.99
CA ILE A 367 7.21 -3.77 18.08
C ILE A 367 7.99 -4.94 18.68
N ASP A 368 7.72 -5.25 19.95
CA ASP A 368 8.32 -6.38 20.68
C ASP A 368 9.86 -6.45 20.59
N PHE A 369 10.52 -5.28 20.52
CA PHE A 369 11.98 -5.19 20.46
C PHE A 369 12.58 -5.16 21.86
N GLU A 370 13.39 -6.15 22.20
CA GLU A 370 13.98 -6.29 23.55
C GLU A 370 15.23 -5.41 23.76
N GLY A 371 15.89 -4.98 22.68
CA GLY A 371 17.18 -4.26 22.74
C GLY A 371 17.08 -2.74 23.00
N GLY A 372 15.91 -2.22 23.36
CA GLY A 372 15.69 -0.77 23.55
C GLY A 372 14.26 -0.43 23.97
N PRO A 373 13.96 0.84 24.27
CA PRO A 373 12.62 1.25 24.73
C PRO A 373 11.55 1.01 23.67
N ALA A 374 10.30 0.78 24.06
CA ALA A 374 9.18 0.73 23.12
C ALA A 374 8.90 2.13 22.52
N LEU A 375 8.34 2.18 21.31
CA LEU A 375 7.75 3.42 20.78
C LEU A 375 6.52 3.79 21.62
N THR A 376 6.50 5.01 22.15
CA THR A 376 5.38 5.52 22.95
C THR A 376 4.08 5.56 22.15
N HIS A 377 4.19 5.93 20.87
CA HIS A 377 3.09 5.97 19.91
C HIS A 377 3.53 5.34 18.59
N PHE A 378 2.70 4.47 18.03
CA PHE A 378 2.87 3.93 16.69
C PHE A 378 1.51 3.87 15.97
N PRO A 379 1.01 5.00 15.46
CA PRO A 379 -0.37 5.15 14.99
C PRO A 379 -0.78 4.14 13.91
N PHE A 380 0.12 3.80 12.98
CA PHE A 380 -0.14 2.75 11.98
C PHE A 380 -0.48 1.40 12.63
N TYR A 381 0.26 0.99 13.67
CA TYR A 381 0.00 -0.26 14.37
C TYR A 381 -1.24 -0.18 15.25
N GLU A 382 -1.44 0.94 15.95
CA GLU A 382 -2.61 1.18 16.81
C GLU A 382 -3.93 1.14 16.02
N ASP A 383 -3.92 1.59 14.76
CA ASP A 383 -5.07 1.51 13.86
C ASP A 383 -5.12 0.20 13.07
N GLY A 384 -3.99 -0.29 12.59
CA GLY A 384 -3.91 -1.50 11.79
C GLY A 384 -4.21 -2.77 12.58
N LEU A 385 -3.80 -2.85 13.85
CA LEU A 385 -3.95 -4.07 14.66
C LEU A 385 -5.44 -4.45 14.91
N PRO A 386 -6.34 -3.52 15.30
CA PRO A 386 -7.76 -3.84 15.40
C PRO A 386 -8.38 -4.33 14.09
N LEU A 387 -8.02 -3.70 12.96
CA LEU A 387 -8.51 -4.11 11.64
C LEU A 387 -7.98 -5.51 11.27
N TRP A 388 -6.69 -5.75 11.47
CA TRP A 388 -6.05 -7.05 11.26
C TRP A 388 -6.68 -8.14 12.13
N ASN A 389 -6.95 -7.86 13.42
CA ASN A 389 -7.59 -8.82 14.33
C ASN A 389 -9.01 -9.19 13.85
N ALA A 390 -9.78 -8.22 13.33
CA ALA A 390 -11.11 -8.47 12.78
C ALA A 390 -11.04 -9.36 11.52
N MET A 391 -10.13 -9.05 10.59
CA MET A 391 -9.86 -9.88 9.41
C MET A 391 -9.42 -11.29 9.81
N HIS A 392 -8.48 -11.41 10.76
CA HIS A 392 -7.97 -12.68 11.26
C HIS A 392 -9.07 -13.52 11.92
N THR A 393 -9.95 -12.88 12.69
CA THR A 393 -11.10 -13.56 13.32
C THR A 393 -12.04 -14.13 12.27
N PHE A 394 -12.36 -13.35 11.22
CA PHE A 394 -13.17 -13.82 10.10
C PHE A 394 -12.50 -14.99 9.36
N MET A 395 -11.21 -14.87 9.01
CA MET A 395 -10.48 -15.92 8.29
C MET A 395 -10.31 -17.19 9.13
N THR A 396 -10.15 -17.07 10.44
CA THR A 396 -10.13 -18.20 11.37
C THR A 396 -11.47 -18.92 11.39
N ALA A 397 -12.58 -18.17 11.46
CA ALA A 397 -13.92 -18.75 11.41
C ALA A 397 -14.20 -19.46 10.08
N LEU A 398 -13.80 -18.85 8.96
CA LEU A 398 -13.87 -19.47 7.62
C LEU A 398 -13.12 -20.80 7.59
N VAL A 399 -11.83 -20.80 7.93
CA VAL A 399 -10.97 -22.00 7.86
C VAL A 399 -11.51 -23.09 8.79
N ASN A 400 -11.85 -22.76 10.04
CA ASN A 400 -12.39 -23.76 11.00
C ASN A 400 -13.76 -24.33 10.59
N THR A 401 -14.53 -23.60 9.78
CA THR A 401 -15.83 -24.07 9.28
C THR A 401 -15.71 -25.11 8.16
N TYR A 402 -14.60 -25.07 7.42
CA TYR A 402 -14.34 -25.96 6.28
C TYR A 402 -13.32 -27.06 6.59
N TYR A 403 -12.42 -26.83 7.54
CA TYR A 403 -11.37 -27.76 7.96
C TYR A 403 -11.54 -28.13 9.44
N ALA A 404 -11.81 -29.40 9.71
CA ALA A 404 -12.04 -29.88 11.08
C ALA A 404 -10.78 -29.83 11.95
N ASN A 405 -9.61 -30.03 11.37
CA ASN A 405 -8.31 -30.04 12.04
C ASN A 405 -7.18 -29.77 11.03
N ASP A 406 -5.94 -29.75 11.51
CA ASP A 406 -4.76 -29.47 10.68
C ASP A 406 -4.48 -30.59 9.66
N ALA A 407 -4.81 -31.84 9.97
CA ALA A 407 -4.67 -32.95 9.02
C ALA A 407 -5.57 -32.76 7.78
N ALA A 408 -6.72 -32.09 7.92
CA ALA A 408 -7.58 -31.77 6.79
C ALA A 408 -6.95 -30.73 5.82
N ILE A 409 -6.05 -29.87 6.30
CA ILE A 409 -5.29 -28.93 5.45
C ILE A 409 -4.26 -29.72 4.62
N VAL A 410 -3.54 -30.62 5.29
CA VAL A 410 -2.50 -31.47 4.66
C VAL A 410 -3.12 -32.48 3.68
N ALA A 411 -4.39 -32.84 3.86
CA ALA A 411 -5.11 -33.73 2.96
C ALA A 411 -5.80 -33.01 1.77
N ASP A 412 -5.86 -31.68 1.75
CA ASP A 412 -6.49 -30.94 0.66
C ASP A 412 -5.53 -30.75 -0.51
N ASN A 413 -5.72 -31.58 -1.55
CA ASN A 413 -4.88 -31.58 -2.74
C ASN A 413 -4.90 -30.25 -3.52
N GLU A 414 -5.99 -29.47 -3.44
CA GLU A 414 -6.09 -28.18 -4.12
C GLU A 414 -5.26 -27.13 -3.40
N ILE A 415 -5.29 -27.11 -2.06
CA ILE A 415 -4.43 -26.24 -1.24
C ILE A 415 -2.95 -26.59 -1.41
N LEU A 416 -2.61 -27.88 -1.43
CA LEU A 416 -1.23 -28.31 -1.70
C LEU A 416 -0.77 -27.90 -3.11
N ALA A 417 -1.62 -28.06 -4.12
CA ALA A 417 -1.32 -27.62 -5.48
C ALA A 417 -1.16 -26.09 -5.56
N TRP A 418 -1.97 -25.33 -4.81
CA TRP A 418 -1.83 -23.88 -4.73
C TRP A 418 -0.47 -23.46 -4.17
N MET A 419 0.01 -24.12 -3.11
CA MET A 419 1.36 -23.87 -2.56
C MET A 419 2.45 -24.12 -3.59
N ASP A 420 2.39 -25.26 -4.29
CA ASP A 420 3.40 -25.62 -5.28
C ASP A 420 3.36 -24.68 -6.50
N GLU A 421 2.16 -24.29 -6.94
CA GLU A 421 2.00 -23.37 -8.06
C GLU A 421 2.50 -21.97 -7.69
N ALA A 422 2.20 -21.49 -6.48
CA ALA A 422 2.66 -20.20 -5.97
C ALA A 422 4.19 -20.13 -5.86
N ASN A 423 4.83 -21.16 -5.30
CA ASN A 423 6.28 -21.25 -5.14
C ASN A 423 7.04 -21.61 -6.44
N GLY A 424 6.32 -22.00 -7.49
CA GLY A 424 6.89 -22.40 -8.76
C GLY A 424 6.45 -21.46 -9.88
N PRO A 425 5.54 -21.88 -10.79
CA PRO A 425 5.14 -21.10 -11.96
C PRO A 425 4.66 -19.67 -11.72
N ALA A 426 4.06 -19.36 -10.56
CA ALA A 426 3.57 -18.02 -10.26
C ALA A 426 4.64 -17.09 -9.69
N GLU A 427 5.82 -17.62 -9.35
CA GLU A 427 6.97 -16.86 -8.85
C GLU A 427 6.63 -15.97 -7.64
N VAL A 428 5.81 -16.49 -6.72
CA VAL A 428 5.49 -15.79 -5.46
C VAL A 428 6.67 -15.89 -4.51
N VAL A 429 7.21 -14.74 -4.11
CA VAL A 429 8.38 -14.67 -3.23
C VAL A 429 7.99 -15.02 -1.79
N ASP A 430 8.69 -15.99 -1.19
CA ASP A 430 8.50 -16.41 0.21
C ASP A 430 7.05 -16.83 0.55
N PHE A 431 6.36 -17.47 -0.40
CA PHE A 431 5.05 -18.06 -0.14
C PHE A 431 5.19 -19.31 0.74
N PRO A 432 4.24 -19.59 1.66
CA PRO A 432 4.33 -20.78 2.47
C PRO A 432 4.39 -22.07 1.64
N THR A 433 5.23 -23.00 2.10
CA THR A 433 5.36 -24.34 1.51
C THR A 433 4.52 -25.34 2.29
N ARG A 434 4.44 -26.58 1.80
CA ARG A 434 3.79 -27.69 2.53
C ARG A 434 4.36 -27.90 3.94
N ALA A 435 5.63 -27.54 4.17
CA ALA A 435 6.27 -27.65 5.48
C ALA A 435 5.88 -26.49 6.42
N THR A 436 5.60 -25.29 5.89
CA THR A 436 5.36 -24.08 6.69
C THR A 436 3.88 -23.66 6.78
N MET A 437 3.02 -24.17 5.89
CA MET A 437 1.55 -24.05 5.95
C MET A 437 0.89 -25.44 6.01
N ASN A 438 1.00 -26.08 7.16
CA ASN A 438 0.43 -27.41 7.45
C ASN A 438 -0.63 -27.38 8.56
N THR A 439 -1.07 -26.20 9.00
CA THR A 439 -2.09 -26.02 10.05
C THR A 439 -3.17 -25.03 9.61
N ARG A 440 -4.33 -25.11 10.25
CA ARG A 440 -5.44 -24.16 10.04
C ARG A 440 -5.02 -22.73 10.33
N ALA A 441 -4.26 -22.53 11.41
CA ALA A 441 -3.76 -21.22 11.80
C ALA A 441 -2.90 -20.58 10.70
N LYS A 442 -2.02 -21.36 10.05
CA LYS A 442 -1.18 -20.86 8.96
C LYS A 442 -1.96 -20.50 7.70
N LEU A 443 -2.99 -21.27 7.34
CA LEU A 443 -3.88 -20.89 6.24
C LEU A 443 -4.67 -19.60 6.58
N SER A 444 -5.18 -19.48 7.80
CA SER A 444 -5.85 -18.25 8.26
C SER A 444 -4.91 -17.04 8.20
N GLU A 445 -3.64 -17.19 8.56
CA GLU A 445 -2.63 -16.13 8.49
C GLU A 445 -2.42 -15.63 7.04
N VAL A 446 -2.25 -16.54 6.07
CA VAL A 446 -2.10 -16.17 4.64
C VAL A 446 -3.32 -15.41 4.13
N LEU A 447 -4.52 -15.89 4.41
CA LEU A 447 -5.76 -15.23 3.96
C LEU A 447 -5.96 -13.87 4.63
N THR A 448 -5.57 -13.76 5.90
CA THR A 448 -5.58 -12.49 6.63
C THR A 448 -4.60 -11.51 6.02
N HIS A 449 -3.42 -11.99 5.64
CA HIS A 449 -2.42 -11.15 4.98
C HIS A 449 -2.93 -10.65 3.61
N MET A 450 -3.58 -11.50 2.81
CA MET A 450 -4.24 -11.06 1.57
C MET A 450 -5.24 -9.93 1.82
N ALA A 451 -6.12 -10.07 2.81
CA ALA A 451 -7.09 -9.04 3.16
C ALA A 451 -6.41 -7.74 3.63
N HIS A 452 -5.34 -7.85 4.43
CA HIS A 452 -4.55 -6.70 4.89
C HIS A 452 -3.87 -5.95 3.73
N LEU A 453 -3.29 -6.67 2.75
CA LEU A 453 -2.57 -6.08 1.63
C LEU A 453 -3.50 -5.26 0.72
N VAL A 454 -4.66 -5.84 0.35
CA VAL A 454 -5.61 -5.18 -0.58
C VAL A 454 -6.39 -4.02 0.06
N SER A 455 -6.34 -3.89 1.39
CA SER A 455 -7.07 -2.87 2.13
C SER A 455 -6.12 -1.98 2.93
N THR A 456 -5.78 -2.35 4.16
CA THR A 456 -4.99 -1.54 5.09
C THR A 456 -3.65 -1.08 4.50
N ALA A 457 -2.83 -2.01 3.98
CA ALA A 457 -1.49 -1.68 3.49
C ALA A 457 -1.54 -0.74 2.28
N HIS A 458 -2.41 -1.06 1.32
CA HIS A 458 -2.64 -0.24 0.12
C HIS A 458 -3.14 1.17 0.48
N HIS A 459 -4.19 1.26 1.30
CA HIS A 459 -4.84 2.54 1.61
C HIS A 459 -4.02 3.44 2.52
N VAL A 460 -3.06 2.93 3.30
CA VAL A 460 -2.13 3.79 4.06
C VAL A 460 -1.21 4.56 3.13
N LEU A 461 -0.77 3.96 2.02
CA LEU A 461 0.23 4.55 1.12
C LEU A 461 -0.38 5.24 -0.10
N ASN A 462 -1.57 4.83 -0.54
CA ASN A 462 -2.21 5.32 -1.76
C ASN A 462 -3.70 5.67 -1.51
N THR A 463 -4.54 5.64 -2.55
CA THR A 463 -5.97 5.95 -2.50
C THR A 463 -6.23 7.33 -1.88
N ASN A 464 -7.09 7.41 -0.85
CA ASN A 464 -7.47 8.64 -0.18
C ASN A 464 -6.32 9.26 0.61
N ALA A 465 -5.36 8.45 1.09
CA ALA A 465 -4.27 8.93 1.93
C ALA A 465 -3.39 9.94 1.22
N LEU A 466 -3.20 9.80 -0.09
CA LEU A 466 -2.30 10.64 -0.86
C LEU A 466 -2.74 12.10 -0.81
N ILE A 467 -4.00 12.39 -1.14
CA ILE A 467 -4.55 13.77 -1.12
C ILE A 467 -4.84 14.32 0.28
N THR A 468 -5.10 13.43 1.25
CA THR A 468 -5.48 13.86 2.62
C THR A 468 -4.30 13.92 3.59
N SER A 469 -3.16 13.30 3.27
CA SER A 469 -2.03 13.23 4.18
C SER A 469 -0.64 13.02 3.55
N GLY A 470 -0.49 12.07 2.63
CA GLY A 470 0.81 11.60 2.16
C GLY A 470 1.53 12.52 1.17
N GLY A 471 0.79 13.24 0.31
CA GLY A 471 1.31 14.14 -0.73
C GLY A 471 0.98 15.61 -0.49
N VAL A 472 0.76 15.99 0.78
CA VAL A 472 0.29 17.33 1.16
C VAL A 472 1.45 18.33 1.20
N PHE A 473 1.32 19.42 0.45
CA PHE A 473 2.25 20.54 0.46
C PHE A 473 2.16 21.38 1.74
N PRO A 474 3.23 22.11 2.12
CA PRO A 474 4.54 22.17 1.44
C PRO A 474 5.49 21.03 1.82
N LEU A 475 5.25 20.32 2.92
CA LEU A 475 6.22 19.38 3.51
C LEU A 475 6.44 18.10 2.70
N ASN A 476 5.46 17.65 1.90
CA ASN A 476 5.53 16.40 1.13
C ASN A 476 5.46 16.64 -0.39
N PRO A 477 6.43 17.35 -0.98
CA PRO A 477 6.48 17.47 -2.43
C PRO A 477 6.85 16.12 -3.06
N ALA A 478 6.41 15.86 -4.30
CA ALA A 478 6.82 14.65 -5.03
C ALA A 478 8.21 14.78 -5.69
N ALA A 479 8.70 16.01 -5.83
CA ALA A 479 10.01 16.33 -6.39
C ALA A 479 10.44 17.74 -5.99
N LEU A 480 11.70 18.04 -6.24
CA LEU A 480 12.24 19.38 -6.20
C LEU A 480 12.37 19.92 -7.63
N PHE A 481 12.21 21.23 -7.79
CA PHE A 481 12.24 21.93 -9.09
C PHE A 481 13.50 22.78 -9.28
N LYS A 482 14.50 22.57 -8.41
CA LYS A 482 15.85 23.10 -8.52
C LYS A 482 16.89 22.03 -8.14
N PRO A 483 18.13 22.14 -8.65
CA PRO A 483 19.21 21.24 -8.27
C PRO A 483 19.41 21.16 -6.75
N ILE A 484 19.77 19.97 -6.28
CA ILE A 484 20.07 19.73 -4.86
C ILE A 484 21.23 20.64 -4.42
N PRO A 485 21.12 21.33 -3.26
CA PRO A 485 22.20 22.18 -2.78
C PRO A 485 23.53 21.43 -2.60
N THR A 486 24.62 22.05 -3.07
CA THR A 486 26.00 21.53 -2.88
C THR A 486 26.71 22.19 -1.69
N ALA A 487 26.10 23.20 -1.08
CA ALA A 487 26.50 23.81 0.18
C ALA A 487 25.25 24.20 1.01
N LYS A 488 25.41 24.32 2.32
CA LYS A 488 24.39 24.86 3.23
C LYS A 488 24.25 26.38 3.06
N GLY A 489 23.18 26.96 3.61
CA GLY A 489 22.82 28.37 3.47
C GLY A 489 21.72 28.61 2.46
N ALA A 490 20.83 27.62 2.26
CA ALA A 490 19.65 27.80 1.44
C ALA A 490 18.78 28.92 2.03
N THR A 491 18.24 29.75 1.14
CA THR A 491 17.25 30.79 1.48
C THR A 491 16.13 30.74 0.44
N ASN A 492 14.96 31.29 0.79
CA ASN A 492 13.79 31.33 -0.09
C ASN A 492 13.38 29.94 -0.59
N ILE A 493 13.37 28.94 0.31
CA ILE A 493 13.26 27.51 -0.06
C ILE A 493 11.98 27.13 -0.82
N ALA A 494 10.94 27.98 -0.80
CA ALA A 494 9.76 27.84 -1.66
C ALA A 494 10.10 27.75 -3.16
N GLN A 495 11.24 28.30 -3.60
CA GLN A 495 11.70 28.20 -4.99
C GLN A 495 12.12 26.80 -5.43
N TYR A 496 12.31 25.86 -4.49
CA TYR A 496 12.58 24.45 -4.79
C TYR A 496 11.29 23.65 -5.01
N LEU A 497 10.13 24.23 -4.70
CA LEU A 497 8.82 23.60 -4.81
C LEU A 497 8.13 23.94 -6.15
N PRO A 498 7.11 23.18 -6.57
CA PRO A 498 6.45 23.34 -7.87
C PRO A 498 5.72 24.67 -8.04
N SER A 499 5.63 25.14 -9.29
CA SER A 499 4.78 26.29 -9.66
C SER A 499 3.31 26.10 -9.28
N VAL A 500 2.51 27.18 -9.31
CA VAL A 500 1.04 27.12 -9.09
C VAL A 500 0.38 26.08 -9.99
N GLU A 501 0.68 26.09 -11.28
CA GLU A 501 0.05 25.17 -12.23
C GLU A 501 0.46 23.72 -11.99
N THR A 502 1.75 23.48 -11.73
CA THR A 502 2.26 22.15 -11.41
C THR A 502 1.65 21.63 -10.10
N SER A 503 1.53 22.50 -9.08
CA SER A 503 0.95 22.15 -7.78
C SER A 503 -0.53 21.77 -7.90
N ILE A 504 -1.35 22.57 -8.59
CA ILE A 504 -2.76 22.26 -8.83
C ILE A 504 -2.91 20.95 -9.64
N SER A 505 -2.05 20.74 -10.63
CA SER A 505 -2.09 19.52 -11.46
C SER A 505 -1.64 18.27 -10.71
N TRP A 506 -0.68 18.41 -9.79
CA TRP A 506 -0.29 17.34 -8.89
C TRP A 506 -1.41 17.00 -7.91
N ILE A 507 -2.03 17.99 -7.26
CA ILE A 507 -3.17 17.75 -6.35
C ILE A 507 -4.34 17.08 -7.10
N LEU A 508 -4.64 17.49 -8.34
CA LEU A 508 -5.60 16.78 -9.20
C LEU A 508 -5.20 15.31 -9.37
N THR A 509 -3.92 15.06 -9.66
CA THR A 509 -3.41 13.69 -9.86
C THR A 509 -3.62 12.85 -8.61
N GLN A 510 -3.36 13.41 -7.41
CA GLN A 510 -3.70 12.77 -6.13
C GLN A 510 -5.21 12.50 -5.99
N GLY A 511 -6.05 13.45 -6.42
CA GLY A 511 -7.51 13.32 -6.43
C GLY A 511 -8.03 12.25 -7.40
N LEU A 512 -7.30 11.89 -8.45
CA LEU A 512 -7.66 10.77 -9.34
C LEU A 512 -7.42 9.41 -8.67
N PHE A 513 -6.48 9.34 -7.72
CA PHE A 513 -6.26 8.16 -6.88
C PHE A 513 -7.30 8.02 -5.77
N SER A 514 -7.96 9.09 -5.35
CA SER A 514 -8.95 8.99 -4.28
C SER A 514 -10.25 8.30 -4.73
N ARG A 515 -10.98 7.76 -3.75
CA ARG A 515 -12.28 7.09 -3.89
C ARG A 515 -13.32 7.64 -2.90
N PRO A 516 -13.55 8.97 -2.87
CA PRO A 516 -14.52 9.58 -1.97
C PRO A 516 -15.95 9.07 -2.19
N LEU A 517 -16.30 8.72 -3.44
CA LEU A 517 -17.61 8.18 -3.81
C LEU A 517 -17.89 6.78 -3.23
N LEU A 518 -16.86 6.06 -2.76
CA LEU A 518 -17.04 4.75 -2.15
C LEU A 518 -17.33 4.84 -0.65
N ALA A 519 -17.08 5.98 0.01
CA ALA A 519 -17.33 6.15 1.43
C ALA A 519 -18.82 5.93 1.78
N GLY A 520 -19.10 5.19 2.84
CA GLY A 520 -20.46 4.83 3.27
C GLY A 520 -21.24 3.91 2.32
N THR A 521 -20.60 3.35 1.29
CA THR A 521 -21.21 2.35 0.38
C THR A 521 -20.82 0.92 0.76
N ASP A 522 -21.34 -0.08 0.03
CA ASP A 522 -20.94 -1.48 0.19
C ASP A 522 -19.51 -1.80 -0.31
N ARG A 523 -18.76 -0.77 -0.73
CA ARG A 523 -17.37 -0.85 -1.17
C ARG A 523 -16.32 -0.52 -0.09
N THR A 524 -16.74 -0.17 1.13
CA THR A 524 -15.84 0.16 2.27
C THR A 524 -15.45 -1.08 3.09
N MET A 525 -14.29 -1.08 3.78
CA MET A 525 -13.82 -2.21 4.60
C MET A 525 -14.87 -2.83 5.53
N VAL A 526 -15.85 -2.07 6.02
CA VAL A 526 -17.03 -2.58 6.77
C VAL A 526 -17.72 -3.74 6.03
N HIS A 527 -17.79 -3.68 4.71
CA HIS A 527 -18.48 -4.60 3.82
C HIS A 527 -17.55 -5.59 3.10
N MET A 528 -16.30 -5.73 3.54
CA MET A 528 -15.28 -6.57 2.88
C MET A 528 -15.78 -7.97 2.50
N PHE A 529 -16.50 -8.64 3.40
CA PHE A 529 -17.00 -10.00 3.19
C PHE A 529 -18.51 -10.08 2.93
N ASP A 530 -19.18 -8.93 2.76
CA ASP A 530 -20.64 -8.78 2.67
C ASP A 530 -21.18 -8.99 1.23
N ASP A 531 -20.71 -10.05 0.56
CA ASP A 531 -21.19 -10.42 -0.78
C ASP A 531 -22.37 -11.40 -0.71
N VAL A 532 -23.53 -10.97 -1.21
CA VAL A 532 -24.79 -11.72 -1.08
C VAL A 532 -24.71 -13.11 -1.71
N LEU A 533 -24.11 -13.24 -2.90
CA LEU A 533 -24.05 -14.51 -3.63
C LEU A 533 -23.03 -15.47 -3.00
N MET A 534 -21.87 -14.95 -2.61
CA MET A 534 -20.84 -15.71 -1.90
C MET A 534 -21.41 -16.22 -0.57
N LEU A 535 -21.97 -15.35 0.26
CA LEU A 535 -22.47 -15.70 1.60
C LEU A 535 -23.67 -16.67 1.56
N ALA A 536 -24.51 -16.61 0.53
CA ALA A 536 -25.59 -17.57 0.32
C ALA A 536 -25.06 -19.01 0.15
N ARG A 537 -23.89 -19.17 -0.46
CA ARG A 537 -23.23 -20.47 -0.70
C ARG A 537 -22.31 -20.92 0.44
N MET A 538 -21.99 -20.02 1.37
CA MET A 538 -21.17 -20.32 2.54
C MET A 538 -21.97 -21.07 3.63
N LYS A 539 -21.29 -21.69 4.59
CA LYS A 539 -21.96 -22.31 5.76
C LYS A 539 -22.45 -21.24 6.76
N PRO A 540 -23.45 -21.53 7.61
CA PRO A 540 -24.01 -20.56 8.57
C PRO A 540 -22.97 -19.87 9.47
N ALA A 541 -21.97 -20.61 9.96
CA ALA A 541 -20.93 -20.06 10.83
C ALA A 541 -20.11 -18.94 10.15
N VAL A 542 -19.88 -19.03 8.84
CA VAL A 542 -19.17 -17.98 8.07
C VAL A 542 -20.04 -16.73 7.94
N ARG A 543 -21.35 -16.89 7.73
CA ARG A 543 -22.30 -15.75 7.72
C ARG A 543 -22.36 -15.06 9.08
N THR A 544 -22.35 -15.82 10.17
CA THR A 544 -22.25 -15.26 11.52
C THR A 544 -20.94 -14.50 11.71
N ALA A 545 -19.82 -15.05 11.22
CA ALA A 545 -18.52 -14.38 11.28
C ALA A 545 -18.51 -13.07 10.47
N ASN A 546 -19.17 -13.01 9.30
CA ASN A 546 -19.37 -11.75 8.55
C ASN A 546 -20.10 -10.70 9.38
N ASN A 547 -21.17 -11.07 10.08
CA ASN A 547 -21.92 -10.13 10.92
C ASN A 547 -21.04 -9.58 12.07
N VAL A 548 -20.24 -10.43 12.69
CA VAL A 548 -19.28 -10.02 13.74
C VAL A 548 -18.22 -9.09 13.17
N PHE A 549 -17.65 -9.42 12.00
CA PHE A 549 -16.68 -8.60 11.31
C PHE A 549 -17.25 -7.21 11.00
N LYS A 550 -18.43 -7.14 10.38
CA LYS A 550 -19.11 -5.90 10.02
C LYS A 550 -19.35 -5.02 11.26
N ALA A 551 -19.90 -5.58 12.33
CA ALA A 551 -20.11 -4.85 13.58
C ALA A 551 -18.80 -4.32 14.19
N THR A 552 -17.73 -5.12 14.15
CA THR A 552 -16.40 -4.74 14.64
C THR A 552 -15.82 -3.58 13.83
N MET A 553 -15.90 -3.66 12.50
CA MET A 553 -15.44 -2.59 11.61
C MET A 553 -16.26 -1.31 11.79
N THR A 554 -17.59 -1.39 11.89
CA THR A 554 -18.45 -0.23 12.17
C THR A 554 -18.07 0.45 13.49
N ALA A 555 -17.88 -0.33 14.56
CA ALA A 555 -17.46 0.21 15.85
C ALA A 555 -16.08 0.89 15.75
N ARG A 556 -15.15 0.32 14.96
CA ARG A 556 -13.84 0.94 14.73
C ARG A 556 -13.95 2.24 13.95
N SER A 557 -14.81 2.32 12.93
CA SER A 557 -15.09 3.56 12.21
C SER A 557 -15.52 4.68 13.14
N THR A 558 -16.42 4.40 14.10
CA THR A 558 -16.83 5.41 15.10
C THR A 558 -15.65 5.98 15.89
N VAL A 559 -14.67 5.14 16.26
CA VAL A 559 -13.46 5.61 16.96
C VAL A 559 -12.62 6.53 16.08
N VAL A 560 -12.38 6.15 14.82
CA VAL A 560 -11.53 6.93 13.89
C VAL A 560 -12.21 8.25 13.50
N LYS A 561 -13.52 8.23 13.20
CA LYS A 561 -14.30 9.43 12.83
C LYS A 561 -14.27 10.49 13.92
N ASN A 562 -14.39 10.07 15.19
CA ASN A 562 -14.44 10.97 16.34
C ASN A 562 -13.06 11.40 16.85
N ARG A 563 -11.97 10.96 16.21
CA ARG A 563 -10.61 11.36 16.61
C ARG A 563 -10.39 12.86 16.40
N GLY A 564 -9.73 13.48 17.37
CA GLY A 564 -9.32 14.88 17.38
C GLY A 564 -8.05 15.05 18.21
N PHE A 565 -7.65 16.31 18.44
CA PHE A 565 -6.52 16.65 19.29
C PHE A 565 -6.85 16.53 20.78
N ASP A 566 -5.87 16.12 21.58
CA ASP A 566 -5.89 16.19 23.03
C ASP A 566 -5.52 17.59 23.55
N ALA A 567 -5.41 17.75 24.87
CA ALA A 567 -5.08 19.03 25.51
C ALA A 567 -3.67 19.56 25.16
N ASN A 568 -2.77 18.71 24.65
CA ASN A 568 -1.43 19.09 24.22
C ASN A 568 -1.37 19.40 22.71
N GLY A 569 -2.51 19.39 22.01
CA GLY A 569 -2.55 19.56 20.56
C GLY A 569 -2.04 18.32 19.81
N LEU A 570 -2.05 17.14 20.43
CA LEU A 570 -1.61 15.89 19.82
C LEU A 570 -2.77 14.93 19.59
N SER A 571 -2.70 14.13 18.53
CA SER A 571 -3.60 13.01 18.26
C SER A 571 -2.74 11.77 18.05
N GLN A 572 -2.84 10.78 18.95
CA GLN A 572 -1.96 9.60 18.97
C GLN A 572 -0.47 10.00 19.00
N GLY A 573 -0.13 11.02 19.80
CA GLY A 573 1.24 11.55 19.88
C GLY A 573 1.70 12.37 18.68
N MET A 574 0.84 12.62 17.69
CA MET A 574 1.18 13.37 16.48
C MET A 574 0.59 14.78 16.50
N PRO A 575 1.31 15.80 15.98
CA PRO A 575 0.76 17.14 15.73
C PRO A 575 -0.27 17.21 14.58
N PHE A 576 -0.89 16.10 14.20
CA PHE A 576 -1.95 16.06 13.19
C PHE A 576 -2.92 14.90 13.46
N VAL A 577 -4.15 15.02 12.97
CA VAL A 577 -5.20 14.01 13.13
C VAL A 577 -5.22 13.09 11.92
N TRP A 578 -4.72 11.87 12.10
CA TRP A 578 -4.69 10.85 11.05
C TRP A 578 -5.95 9.97 11.10
N LYS A 579 -6.67 9.85 9.97
CA LYS A 579 -7.93 9.08 9.85
C LYS A 579 -7.97 8.13 8.65
N THR A 580 -6.83 7.90 7.99
CA THR A 580 -6.73 7.14 6.74
C THR A 580 -7.33 5.73 6.81
N LEU A 581 -7.21 5.07 7.97
CA LEU A 581 -7.70 3.71 8.18
C LEU A 581 -9.12 3.63 8.77
N ASP A 582 -9.97 4.62 8.51
CA ASP A 582 -11.40 4.51 8.81
C ASP A 582 -12.04 3.43 7.92
N PRO A 583 -12.53 2.30 8.48
CA PRO A 583 -13.06 1.20 7.68
C PRO A 583 -14.37 1.50 6.96
N ASP A 584 -15.05 2.62 7.26
CA ASP A 584 -16.25 3.05 6.54
C ASP A 584 -15.94 4.10 5.45
N VAL A 585 -14.66 4.38 5.21
CA VAL A 585 -14.18 5.30 4.16
C VAL A 585 -13.20 4.58 3.24
N ALA A 586 -12.25 3.84 3.80
CA ALA A 586 -11.27 3.10 3.01
C ALA A 586 -11.92 1.86 2.33
N PRO A 587 -11.64 1.63 1.03
CA PRO A 587 -12.17 0.48 0.30
C PRO A 587 -11.74 -0.89 0.87
N TRP A 588 -12.38 -1.97 0.42
CA TRP A 588 -11.95 -3.33 0.77
C TRP A 588 -11.09 -4.03 -0.30
N SER A 589 -10.79 -3.36 -1.42
CA SER A 589 -10.02 -3.90 -2.55
C SER A 589 -9.00 -2.90 -3.10
N LEU A 590 -8.14 -3.37 -4.00
CA LEU A 590 -7.22 -2.56 -4.79
C LEU A 590 -8.01 -1.77 -5.85
N THR A 591 -8.39 -0.53 -5.53
CA THR A 591 -9.27 0.29 -6.37
C THR A 591 -8.56 1.17 -7.40
N ILE A 592 -7.27 1.42 -7.23
CA ILE A 592 -6.47 2.27 -8.12
C ILE A 592 -4.99 1.88 -8.09
#